data_AF-A0A090QVQ3-F1
#
_entry.id   AF-A0A090QVQ3-F1
#
_cell.length_a   1.000
_cell.length_b   1.000
_cell.length_c   1.000
_cell.angle_alpha   90.00
_cell.angle_beta   90.00
_cell.angle_gamma   90.00
#
_symmetry.space_group_name_H-M   'P 1'
#
loop_
_entity.id
_entity.type
_entity.pdbx_description
1 polymer ?
#
loop_
_entity_poly.entity_id
_entity_poly.type
_entity_poly.pdbx_seq_one_letter_code
_entity_poly.pdbx_strand_id
1 'polypeptide(L)'
;MTHAGLPPQWTLEQARAYAREVEAVLQSDRYLWLLENMYGNGPDQWDPSLTGIERYRFIINAFTRMRFCYPDGRLDMDCKLAPEHSGEAGLIPWFQLERPQIDKKMIFGTGLP
;
A
#
# COMPACT_ATOMS: atom_id res chain seq x y z
N MET A 1 9.02 -5.64 9.20
CA MET A 1 7.57 -5.86 9.32
C MET A 1 6.89 -4.65 8.74
N THR A 2 5.79 -4.83 8.01
CA THR A 2 4.87 -3.75 7.63
C THR A 2 3.48 -4.13 8.12
N HIS A 3 2.56 -3.17 8.20
CA HIS A 3 1.20 -3.48 8.65
C HIS A 3 0.45 -4.30 7.59
N ALA A 4 0.37 -3.78 6.36
CA ALA A 4 -0.43 -4.38 5.27
C ALA A 4 0.37 -5.17 4.21
N GLY A 5 1.70 -5.24 4.31
CA GLY A 5 2.55 -5.86 3.30
C GLY A 5 3.32 -4.86 2.45
N LEU A 6 3.69 -5.25 1.23
CA LEU A 6 4.34 -4.42 0.22
C LEU A 6 3.62 -4.58 -1.12
N PRO A 7 3.28 -3.50 -1.83
CA PRO A 7 2.61 -3.59 -3.11
C PRO A 7 3.54 -4.24 -4.16
N PRO A 8 3.00 -5.00 -5.12
CA PRO A 8 3.79 -5.81 -6.06
C PRO A 8 4.71 -4.97 -6.96
N GLN A 9 4.44 -3.68 -7.12
CA GLN A 9 5.23 -2.77 -7.94
C GLN A 9 6.56 -2.33 -7.29
N TRP A 10 6.76 -2.59 -5.99
CA TRP A 10 7.89 -2.02 -5.25
C TRP A 10 9.00 -3.01 -4.96
N THR A 11 10.24 -2.57 -5.19
CA THR A 11 11.41 -3.22 -4.59
C THR A 11 11.49 -2.92 -3.09
N LEU A 12 12.28 -3.72 -2.36
CA LEU A 12 12.53 -3.45 -0.94
C LEU A 12 13.18 -2.08 -0.69
N GLU A 13 14.04 -1.64 -1.61
CA GLU A 13 14.69 -0.33 -1.52
C GLU A 13 13.67 0.81 -1.67
N GLN A 14 12.81 0.73 -2.69
CA GLN A 14 11.73 1.68 -2.93
C GLN A 14 10.79 1.75 -1.73
N ALA A 15 10.34 0.61 -1.23
CA ALA A 15 9.49 0.55 -0.04
C ALA A 15 10.12 1.28 1.16
N ARG A 16 11.41 1.08 1.42
CA ARG A 16 12.12 1.78 2.50
C ARG A 16 12.19 3.29 2.26
N ALA A 17 12.48 3.71 1.03
CA ALA A 17 12.53 5.12 0.68
C ALA A 17 11.15 5.81 0.86
N TYR A 18 10.08 5.16 0.40
CA TYR A 18 8.73 5.70 0.51
C TYR A 18 8.20 5.74 1.94
N ALA A 19 8.54 4.72 2.76
CA ALA A 19 8.25 4.76 4.19
C ALA A 19 8.93 5.96 4.86
N ARG A 20 10.22 6.19 4.57
CA ARG A 20 10.98 7.35 5.07
C ARG A 20 10.38 8.69 4.65
N GLU A 21 9.83 8.75 3.44
CA GLU A 21 9.18 9.96 2.91
C GLU A 21 7.96 10.35 3.76
N VAL A 22 7.08 9.40 4.05
CA VAL A 22 5.89 9.64 4.89
C VAL A 22 6.28 9.87 6.35
N GLU A 23 7.23 9.10 6.88
CA GLU A 23 7.77 9.30 8.24
C GLU A 23 8.31 10.72 8.44
N ALA A 24 9.04 11.26 7.46
CA ALA A 24 9.58 12.62 7.54
C ALA A 24 8.48 13.68 7.65
N VAL A 25 7.38 13.54 6.90
CA VAL A 25 6.24 14.48 6.99
C VAL A 25 5.55 14.36 8.34
N LEU A 26 5.34 13.14 8.83
CA LEU A 26 4.74 12.87 10.14
C LEU A 26 5.58 13.41 11.30
N GLN A 27 6.90 13.50 11.15
CA GLN A 27 7.83 14.04 12.15
C GLN A 27 8.05 15.56 12.01
N SER A 28 7.45 16.20 11.01
CA SER A 28 7.60 17.64 10.74
C SER A 28 6.40 18.44 11.23
N ASP A 29 6.51 19.77 11.18
CA ASP A 29 5.40 20.68 11.45
C ASP A 29 4.20 20.51 10.49
N ARG A 30 4.37 19.76 9.40
CA ARG A 30 3.30 19.44 8.44
C ARG A 30 2.49 18.19 8.80
N TYR A 31 2.73 17.56 9.96
CA TYR A 31 2.03 16.33 10.32
C TYR A 31 0.50 16.50 10.36
N LEU A 32 -0.02 17.61 10.90
CA LEU A 32 -1.47 17.88 10.93
C LEU A 32 -2.05 17.95 9.52
N TRP A 33 -1.38 18.69 8.62
CA TRP A 33 -1.79 18.77 7.23
C TRP A 33 -1.84 17.39 6.57
N LEU A 34 -0.86 16.51 6.84
CA LEU A 34 -0.89 15.15 6.31
C LEU A 34 -2.07 14.35 6.87
N LEU A 35 -2.30 14.38 8.18
CA LEU A 35 -3.41 13.66 8.82
C LEU A 35 -4.79 14.10 8.31
N GLU A 36 -4.97 15.39 8.06
CA GLU A 36 -6.21 15.95 7.49
C GLU A 36 -6.46 15.50 6.05
N ASN A 37 -5.38 15.27 5.28
CA ASN A 37 -5.48 15.06 3.83
C ASN A 37 -5.21 13.60 3.40
N MET A 38 -4.68 12.74 4.28
CA MET A 38 -4.29 11.37 3.96
C MET A 38 -5.48 10.43 3.72
N TYR A 39 -6.67 10.79 4.21
CA TYR A 39 -7.87 9.98 3.98
C TYR A 39 -8.30 10.00 2.52
N GLY A 40 -8.77 8.85 2.04
CA GLY A 40 -9.20 8.63 0.66
C GLY A 40 -8.73 7.28 0.11
N ASN A 41 -9.34 6.86 -0.99
CA ASN A 41 -9.05 5.57 -1.63
C ASN A 41 -8.13 5.71 -2.85
N GLY A 42 -8.03 6.90 -3.44
CA GLY A 42 -7.18 7.16 -4.61
C GLY A 42 -5.87 7.90 -4.27
N PRO A 43 -4.83 7.77 -5.10
CA PRO A 43 -4.78 6.92 -6.30
C PRO A 43 -4.62 5.43 -5.95
N ASP A 44 -5.03 4.56 -6.87
CA ASP A 44 -4.97 3.09 -6.76
C ASP A 44 -3.77 2.49 -7.51
N GLN A 45 -3.19 3.20 -8.48
CA GLN A 45 -1.98 2.84 -9.20
C GLN A 45 -0.76 3.59 -8.66
N TRP A 46 0.35 2.87 -8.46
CA TRP A 46 1.63 3.53 -8.19
C TRP A 46 2.19 4.14 -9.47
N ASP A 47 2.56 5.41 -9.39
CA ASP A 47 3.35 6.10 -10.41
C ASP A 47 4.45 6.92 -9.69
N PRO A 48 5.74 6.75 -10.05
CA PRO A 48 6.83 7.51 -9.43
C PRO A 48 6.73 9.02 -9.62
N SER A 49 5.96 9.50 -10.61
CA SER A 49 5.69 10.91 -10.86
C SER A 49 4.60 11.50 -9.97
N LEU A 50 3.88 10.69 -9.17
CA LEU A 50 2.97 11.19 -8.15
C LEU A 50 3.71 12.16 -7.23
N THR A 51 3.05 13.27 -6.89
CA THR A 51 3.58 14.28 -5.97
C THR A 51 2.55 14.68 -4.92
N GLY A 52 3.00 15.40 -3.90
CA GLY A 52 2.12 15.96 -2.88
C GLY A 52 1.25 14.90 -2.18
N ILE A 53 -0.02 15.21 -1.97
CA ILE A 53 -0.89 14.35 -1.17
C ILE A 53 -1.21 13.02 -1.85
N GLU A 54 -1.33 12.97 -3.17
CA GLU A 54 -1.65 11.72 -3.89
C GLU A 54 -0.56 10.68 -3.68
N ARG A 55 0.70 11.13 -3.73
CA ARG A 55 1.87 10.29 -3.42
C ARG A 55 1.81 9.76 -2.00
N TYR A 56 1.63 10.63 -1.01
CA TYR A 56 1.57 10.22 0.38
C TYR A 56 0.39 9.29 0.67
N ARG A 57 -0.78 9.58 0.08
CA ARG A 57 -1.97 8.76 0.25
C ARG A 57 -1.79 7.36 -0.32
N PHE A 58 -1.20 7.23 -1.51
CA PHE A 58 -0.85 5.92 -2.05
C PHE A 58 0.07 5.16 -1.09
N ILE A 59 1.15 5.82 -0.64
CA ILE A 59 2.15 5.17 0.22
C ILE A 59 1.52 4.69 1.54
N ILE A 60 0.70 5.54 2.16
CA ILE A 60 -0.03 5.22 3.38
C ILE A 60 -1.00 4.05 3.14
N ASN A 61 -1.80 4.11 2.07
CA ASN A 61 -2.75 3.04 1.74
C ASN A 61 -2.04 1.70 1.52
N ALA A 62 -0.94 1.69 0.77
CA ALA A 62 -0.12 0.50 0.54
C ALA A 62 0.42 -0.10 1.84
N PHE A 63 0.93 0.72 2.76
CA PHE A 63 1.51 0.22 4.01
C PHE A 63 0.49 -0.13 5.09
N THR A 64 -0.71 0.46 5.07
CA THR A 64 -1.64 0.40 6.21
C THR A 64 -3.00 -0.22 5.90
N ARG A 65 -3.41 -0.33 4.63
CA ARG A 65 -4.77 -0.71 4.25
C ARG A 65 -4.85 -1.76 3.15
N MET A 66 -3.76 -2.02 2.43
CA MET A 66 -3.72 -2.98 1.33
C MET A 66 -4.14 -4.39 1.77
N ARG A 67 -4.96 -5.04 0.94
CA ARG A 67 -5.39 -6.43 1.11
C ARG A 67 -5.36 -7.17 -0.22
N PHE A 68 -6.01 -6.58 -1.21
CA PHE A 68 -6.13 -7.12 -2.56
C PHE A 68 -5.64 -6.11 -3.59
N CYS A 69 -5.31 -6.63 -4.76
CA CYS A 69 -4.96 -5.88 -5.94
C CYS A 69 -5.75 -6.39 -7.14
N TYR A 70 -5.91 -5.54 -8.14
CA TYR A 70 -6.28 -5.96 -9.49
C TYR A 70 -5.13 -6.74 -10.15
N PRO A 71 -5.38 -7.49 -11.24
CA PRO A 71 -4.33 -8.22 -11.96
C PRO A 71 -3.19 -7.34 -12.51
N ASP A 72 -3.45 -6.05 -12.74
CA ASP A 72 -2.46 -5.05 -13.16
C ASP A 72 -1.64 -4.47 -11.98
N GLY A 73 -1.92 -4.91 -10.75
CA GLY A 73 -1.27 -4.48 -9.53
C GLY A 73 -1.94 -3.31 -8.81
N ARG A 74 -2.96 -2.64 -9.41
CA ARG A 74 -3.66 -1.54 -8.72
C ARG A 74 -4.24 -2.00 -7.40
N LEU A 75 -4.17 -1.14 -6.37
CA LEU A 75 -4.69 -1.43 -5.05
C LEU A 75 -6.22 -1.42 -5.07
N ASP A 76 -6.84 -2.43 -4.46
CA ASP A 76 -8.25 -2.36 -4.10
C ASP A 76 -8.38 -1.84 -2.66
N MET A 77 -9.19 -0.80 -2.49
CA MET A 77 -9.40 -0.11 -1.20
C MET A 77 -10.81 -0.29 -0.63
N ASP A 78 -11.68 -1.03 -1.32
CA ASP A 78 -13.11 -1.13 -1.03
C ASP A 78 -13.51 -2.54 -0.59
N CYS A 79 -12.86 -3.58 -1.12
CA CYS A 79 -13.15 -4.97 -0.85
C CYS A 79 -12.78 -5.35 0.60
N LYS A 80 -13.80 -5.77 1.35
CA LYS A 80 -13.68 -6.24 2.74
C LYS A 80 -13.95 -7.75 2.86
N LEU A 81 -14.06 -8.45 1.73
CA LEU A 81 -14.33 -9.88 1.72
C LEU A 81 -13.15 -10.67 2.30
N ALA A 82 -13.46 -11.87 2.80
CA ALA A 82 -12.43 -12.84 3.16
C ALA A 82 -11.65 -13.26 1.89
N PRO A 83 -10.34 -13.61 2.00
CA PRO A 83 -9.53 -13.95 0.84
C PRO A 83 -10.11 -15.05 -0.06
N GLU A 84 -10.80 -16.01 0.52
CA GLU A 84 -11.50 -17.10 -0.17
C GLU A 84 -12.60 -16.64 -1.15
N HIS A 85 -13.19 -15.45 -0.95
CA HIS A 85 -14.22 -14.88 -1.82
C HIS A 85 -13.70 -13.76 -2.74
N SER A 86 -12.39 -13.45 -2.68
CA SER A 86 -11.81 -12.35 -3.48
C SER A 86 -11.81 -12.63 -4.99
N GLY A 87 -11.75 -13.91 -5.39
CA GLY A 87 -11.77 -14.32 -6.79
C GLY A 87 -13.06 -13.97 -7.54
N GLU A 88 -14.20 -13.87 -6.85
CA GLU A 88 -15.49 -13.48 -7.45
C GLU A 88 -15.48 -12.01 -7.92
N ALA A 89 -14.65 -11.17 -7.30
CA ALA A 89 -14.47 -9.77 -7.65
C ALA A 89 -13.34 -9.53 -8.66
N GLY A 90 -12.68 -10.59 -9.15
CA GLY A 90 -11.49 -10.47 -10.01
C GLY A 90 -10.29 -9.88 -9.27
N LEU A 91 -10.25 -10.02 -7.94
CA LEU A 91 -9.21 -9.48 -7.07
C LEU A 91 -8.25 -10.58 -6.62
N ILE A 92 -7.00 -10.21 -6.45
CA ILE A 92 -5.91 -11.12 -6.07
C ILE A 92 -5.30 -10.62 -4.76
N PRO A 93 -5.12 -11.47 -3.73
CA PRO A 93 -4.32 -11.12 -2.55
C PRO A 93 -2.95 -10.59 -2.98
N TRP A 94 -2.54 -9.42 -2.47
CA TRP A 94 -1.34 -8.73 -2.98
C TRP A 94 -0.08 -9.60 -3.01
N PHE A 95 0.04 -10.57 -2.10
CA PHE A 95 1.20 -11.47 -1.98
C PHE A 95 1.22 -12.64 -2.97
N GLN A 96 0.15 -12.82 -3.75
CA GLN A 96 0.07 -13.81 -4.83
C GLN A 96 0.42 -13.23 -6.20
N LEU A 97 0.51 -11.90 -6.33
CA LEU A 97 0.95 -11.26 -7.56
C LEU A 97 2.47 -11.39 -7.75
N GLU A 98 2.89 -11.36 -9.01
CA GLU A 98 4.31 -11.27 -9.36
C GLU A 98 4.91 -9.99 -8.81
N ARG A 99 6.11 -10.09 -8.23
CA ARG A 99 6.76 -8.97 -7.56
C ARG A 99 8.28 -9.10 -7.66
N PRO A 100 9.02 -7.98 -7.49
CA PRO A 100 10.47 -8.01 -7.35
C PRO A 100 10.94 -8.98 -6.28
N GLN A 101 12.06 -9.65 -6.52
CA GLN A 101 12.64 -10.58 -5.57
C GLN A 101 13.02 -9.85 -4.27
N ILE A 102 12.53 -10.38 -3.15
CA ILE A 102 12.85 -9.91 -1.80
C ILE A 102 13.46 -11.09 -1.05
N ASP A 103 14.78 -11.06 -0.84
CA ASP A 103 15.52 -12.11 -0.12
C ASP A 103 15.36 -11.99 1.40
N LYS A 104 14.11 -11.83 1.84
CA LYS A 104 13.71 -11.71 3.26
C LYS A 104 12.31 -12.25 3.44
N LYS A 105 12.08 -12.94 4.56
CA LYS A 105 10.73 -13.30 4.99
C LYS A 105 9.92 -12.03 5.27
N MET A 106 8.79 -11.87 4.58
CA MET A 106 7.87 -10.77 4.83
C MET A 106 6.89 -11.16 5.94
N ILE A 107 6.81 -10.33 6.98
CA ILE A 107 5.84 -10.45 8.06
C ILE A 107 4.94 -9.23 8.00
N PHE A 108 3.64 -9.48 7.89
CA PHE A 108 2.57 -8.48 7.85
C PHE A 108 1.39 -8.94 8.72
N GLY A 109 0.52 -8.01 9.08
CA GLY A 109 -0.59 -8.24 9.99
C GLY A 109 -1.55 -7.06 10.00
N THR A 110 -2.44 -7.05 9.01
CA THR A 110 -3.73 -6.37 9.06
C THR A 110 -4.74 -7.41 9.56
N GLY A 111 -5.76 -7.02 10.31
CA GLY A 111 -6.83 -7.94 10.71
C GLY A 111 -7.52 -8.54 9.48
N LEU A 112 -6.98 -9.64 8.97
CA LEU A 112 -7.62 -10.60 8.10
C LEU A 112 -8.17 -11.65 9.08
N PRO A 113 -9.50 -11.84 9.18
CA PRO A 113 -10.05 -12.94 9.95
C PRO A 113 -9.50 -14.28 9.44
#